data_AF-A0A9P7FY69-F1
#
_entry.id   AF-A0A9P7FY69-F1
#
_cell.length_a   1.000
_cell.length_b   1.000
_cell.length_c   1.000
_cell.angle_alpha   90.00
_cell.angle_beta   90.00
_cell.angle_gamma   90.00
#
_symmetry.space_group_name_H-M   'P 1'
#
loop_
_entity.id
_entity.type
_entity.pdbx_description
1 polymer ?
#
loop_
_entity_poly.entity_id
_entity_poly.type
_entity_poly.pdbx_seq_one_letter_code
_entity_poly.pdbx_strand_id
1 'polypeptide(L)'
;GLNNQTLEEAGIEANLDVQFAYGLSYPTPGTFWSTAGRPPFNPDVNAQENTNEPYADWIDYVLSHGKIPQTISTSYGDFEQTVPRSYARRTCAGFAQLGARGISLLFSSGDDGVGDGNPDPKTQTCFTNDGRNATRFVPIFPAACPFVTAVGGTNNVPEAAVFFSGGGFSDYFPRPWYQEAAVGEWIKNFPKDTYKGLFNRNGRGIPDVAAQGRRFRIFWKGRIISIGGTSASTPAFAAIVALLNDARLAKGKSTLGFLNPLLYTKGLEGFNDITQGNNPGCGTPGFNATKGWNPVTGLGTPNFQKLKALLT
;
A
#
# COMPACT_ATOMS: atom_id res chain seq x y z
N GLY A 1 7.19 -18.21 10.54
CA GLY A 1 5.86 -18.85 10.46
C GLY A 1 5.99 -20.22 9.83
N LEU A 2 4.98 -21.06 10.00
CA LEU A 2 4.91 -22.36 9.32
C LEU A 2 4.17 -22.19 7.99
N ASN A 3 4.61 -22.91 6.97
CA ASN A 3 3.90 -23.08 5.71
C ASN A 3 3.80 -24.58 5.43
N ASN A 4 2.86 -25.24 6.11
CA ASN A 4 2.75 -26.71 6.10
C ASN A 4 2.17 -27.30 4.81
N GLN A 5 1.78 -26.44 3.84
CA GLN A 5 1.24 -26.83 2.54
C GLN A 5 -0.05 -27.69 2.65
N THR A 6 -0.75 -27.60 3.78
CA THR A 6 -2.03 -28.28 4.01
C THR A 6 -3.17 -27.49 3.36
N LEU A 7 -4.01 -28.16 2.56
CA LEU A 7 -5.06 -27.50 1.77
C LEU A 7 -6.09 -26.80 2.67
N GLU A 8 -6.46 -27.42 3.79
CA GLU A 8 -7.43 -26.90 4.75
C GLU A 8 -6.96 -25.61 5.42
N GLU A 9 -5.65 -25.43 5.56
CA GLU A 9 -5.01 -24.28 6.19
C GLU A 9 -4.56 -23.22 5.17
N ALA A 10 -4.78 -23.45 3.88
CA ALA A 10 -4.42 -22.48 2.84
C ALA A 10 -5.20 -21.17 3.03
N GLY A 11 -4.48 -20.10 3.40
CA GLY A 11 -5.02 -18.74 3.47
C GLY A 11 -5.38 -18.22 2.09
N ILE A 12 -6.53 -17.56 1.98
CA ILE A 12 -7.00 -16.96 0.71
C ILE A 12 -6.06 -15.83 0.24
N GLU A 13 -5.55 -15.05 1.19
CA GLU A 13 -4.69 -13.89 0.99
C GLU A 13 -3.34 -14.26 0.39
N ALA A 14 -2.57 -15.10 1.09
CA ALA A 14 -1.29 -15.61 0.60
C ALA A 14 -1.41 -16.31 -0.77
N ASN A 15 -2.57 -16.91 -1.05
CA ASN A 15 -2.82 -17.59 -2.32
C ASN A 15 -3.08 -16.61 -3.47
N LEU A 16 -3.81 -15.52 -3.20
CA LEU A 16 -3.97 -14.38 -4.13
C LEU A 16 -2.60 -13.78 -4.47
N ASP A 17 -1.81 -13.44 -3.46
CA ASP A 17 -0.51 -12.80 -3.62
C ASP A 17 0.42 -13.60 -4.53
N VAL A 18 0.58 -14.89 -4.24
CA VAL A 18 1.47 -15.79 -4.97
C VAL A 18 1.01 -16.00 -6.42
N GLN A 19 -0.29 -16.19 -6.65
CA GLN A 19 -0.81 -16.41 -8.01
C GLN A 19 -0.60 -15.20 -8.92
N PHE A 20 -0.82 -13.99 -8.40
CA PHE A 20 -0.69 -12.78 -9.22
C PHE A 20 0.73 -12.26 -9.31
N ALA A 21 1.50 -12.27 -8.22
CA ALA A 21 2.90 -11.86 -8.27
C ALA A 21 3.68 -12.76 -9.23
N TYR A 22 3.65 -14.08 -9.02
CA TYR A 22 4.48 -15.00 -9.81
C TYR A 22 3.89 -15.31 -11.18
N GLY A 23 2.55 -15.33 -11.30
CA GLY A 23 1.89 -15.55 -12.58
C GLY A 23 2.18 -14.44 -13.59
N LEU A 24 2.17 -13.17 -13.14
CA LEU A 24 2.44 -12.02 -14.00
C LEU A 24 3.94 -11.78 -14.24
N SER A 25 4.82 -12.20 -13.33
CA SER A 25 6.27 -11.99 -13.45
C SER A 25 7.05 -13.21 -13.97
N TYR A 26 6.38 -14.29 -14.38
CA TYR A 26 7.05 -15.51 -14.85
C TYR A 26 8.03 -15.22 -16.00
N PRO A 27 9.24 -15.81 -16.03
CA PRO A 27 9.78 -16.85 -15.14
C PRO A 27 10.62 -16.32 -13.96
N THR A 28 10.42 -15.07 -13.52
CA THR A 28 11.19 -14.48 -12.40
C THR A 28 11.06 -15.35 -11.14
N PRO A 29 12.18 -15.73 -10.47
CA PRO A 29 12.13 -16.53 -9.25
C PRO A 29 11.35 -15.84 -8.12
N GLY A 30 10.42 -16.57 -7.51
CA GLY A 30 9.64 -16.12 -6.36
C GLY A 30 10.19 -16.62 -5.03
N THR A 31 9.97 -15.87 -3.95
CA THR A 31 10.22 -16.30 -2.57
C THR A 31 9.05 -15.88 -1.70
N PHE A 32 8.45 -16.84 -1.01
CA PHE A 32 7.34 -16.61 -0.08
C PHE A 32 7.86 -16.67 1.36
N TRP A 33 7.58 -15.64 2.15
CA TRP A 33 7.87 -15.62 3.58
C TRP A 33 6.59 -15.65 4.39
N SER A 34 6.58 -16.49 5.43
CA SER A 34 5.57 -16.50 6.48
C SER A 34 6.25 -16.14 7.80
N THR A 35 5.77 -15.10 8.46
CA THR A 35 6.30 -14.62 9.74
C THR A 35 5.26 -14.93 10.82
N ALA A 36 5.71 -15.45 11.96
CA ALA A 36 4.84 -15.69 13.11
C ALA A 36 5.25 -14.75 14.23
N GLY A 37 4.32 -14.43 15.12
CA GLY A 37 4.57 -13.51 16.23
C GLY A 37 3.44 -12.49 16.33
N ARG A 38 3.50 -11.68 17.38
CA ARG A 38 2.63 -10.52 17.59
C ARG A 38 3.49 -9.35 18.05
N PRO A 39 3.45 -8.19 17.39
CA PRO A 39 4.20 -7.01 17.79
C PRO A 39 3.56 -6.32 18.99
N PRO A 40 4.19 -5.28 19.56
CA PRO A 40 3.51 -4.36 20.46
C PRO A 40 2.26 -3.73 19.82
N PHE A 41 1.22 -3.47 20.62
CA PHE A 41 -0.11 -3.09 20.13
C PHE A 41 -0.80 -2.11 21.08
N ASN A 42 -1.50 -1.14 20.51
CA ASN A 42 -2.43 -0.26 21.21
C ASN A 42 -3.86 -0.56 20.70
N PRO A 43 -4.78 -1.05 21.54
CA PRO A 43 -6.13 -1.34 21.09
C PRO A 43 -6.85 -0.07 20.63
N ASP A 44 -7.79 -0.24 19.71
CA ASP A 44 -8.79 0.77 19.34
C ASP A 44 -10.18 0.15 19.25
N VAL A 45 -11.20 0.93 18.92
CA VAL A 45 -12.58 0.44 18.89
C VAL A 45 -12.81 -0.70 17.88
N ASN A 46 -12.00 -0.77 16.82
CA ASN A 46 -12.12 -1.75 15.74
C ASN A 46 -11.20 -2.97 15.97
N ALA A 47 -10.11 -2.80 16.71
CA ALA A 47 -9.14 -3.83 17.05
C ALA A 47 -8.97 -3.90 18.58
N GLN A 48 -9.67 -4.83 19.22
CA GLN A 48 -9.53 -5.11 20.65
C GLN A 48 -8.48 -6.20 20.93
N GLU A 49 -8.23 -7.06 19.95
CA GLU A 49 -7.20 -8.10 20.00
C GLU A 49 -6.01 -7.73 19.12
N ASN A 50 -4.83 -8.18 19.51
CA ASN A 50 -3.61 -7.91 18.76
C ASN A 50 -3.51 -8.81 17.53
N THR A 51 -3.99 -8.29 16.41
CA THR A 51 -3.81 -8.84 15.06
C THR A 51 -2.72 -8.12 14.29
N ASN A 52 -1.97 -7.22 14.93
CA ASN A 52 -0.98 -6.42 14.23
C ASN A 52 0.17 -7.29 13.70
N GLU A 53 0.78 -6.84 12.61
CA GLU A 53 1.75 -7.66 11.89
C GLU A 53 3.19 -7.51 12.46
N PRO A 54 3.91 -8.62 12.69
CA PRO A 54 5.25 -8.61 13.28
C PRO A 54 6.35 -8.23 12.26
N TYR A 55 6.17 -7.10 11.56
CA TYR A 55 7.11 -6.61 10.55
C TYR A 55 8.57 -6.50 11.02
N ALA A 56 8.83 -6.16 12.28
CA ALA A 56 10.20 -6.04 12.78
C ALA A 56 10.94 -7.38 12.73
N ASP A 57 10.26 -8.49 13.06
CA ASP A 57 10.85 -9.83 13.00
C ASP A 57 11.17 -10.23 11.55
N TRP A 58 10.25 -9.91 10.63
CA TRP A 58 10.45 -10.12 9.20
C TRP A 58 11.63 -9.30 8.66
N ILE A 59 11.71 -8.01 9.00
CA ILE A 59 12.78 -7.12 8.58
C ILE A 59 14.13 -7.61 9.10
N ASP A 60 14.22 -7.94 10.40
CA ASP A 60 15.48 -8.39 11.01
C ASP A 60 15.95 -9.69 10.36
N TYR A 61 15.03 -10.62 10.06
CA TYR A 61 15.33 -11.82 9.26
C TYR A 61 15.84 -11.46 7.86
N VAL A 62 15.10 -10.66 7.09
CA VAL A 62 15.48 -10.33 5.71
C VAL A 62 16.81 -9.58 5.66
N LEU A 63 17.04 -8.61 6.55
CA LEU A 63 18.28 -7.85 6.62
C LEU A 63 19.50 -8.72 6.95
N SER A 64 19.32 -9.83 7.69
CA SER A 64 20.40 -10.78 7.99
C SER A 64 20.88 -11.58 6.78
N HIS A 65 20.14 -11.59 5.66
CA HIS A 65 20.50 -12.34 4.45
C HIS A 65 21.29 -11.46 3.48
N GLY A 66 22.34 -12.03 2.86
CA GLY A 66 23.16 -11.31 1.86
C GLY A 66 22.46 -11.11 0.51
N LYS A 67 21.70 -12.11 0.04
CA LYS A 67 20.93 -12.06 -1.21
C LYS A 67 19.44 -12.08 -0.91
N ILE A 68 18.71 -11.10 -1.43
CA ILE A 68 17.28 -10.89 -1.18
C ILE A 68 16.60 -10.56 -2.52
N PRO A 69 15.35 -11.00 -2.76
CA PRO A 69 14.53 -10.52 -3.87
C PRO A 69 14.52 -8.98 -3.99
N GLN A 70 14.57 -8.47 -5.22
CA GLN A 70 14.69 -7.03 -5.48
C GLN A 70 13.35 -6.29 -5.53
N THR A 71 12.25 -7.05 -5.46
CA THR A 71 10.88 -6.56 -5.38
C THR A 71 10.15 -7.41 -4.35
N ILE A 72 9.55 -6.78 -3.34
CA ILE A 72 8.80 -7.44 -2.29
C ILE A 72 7.41 -6.83 -2.23
N SER A 73 6.40 -7.69 -2.30
CA SER A 73 4.99 -7.33 -2.14
C SER A 73 4.49 -7.83 -0.78
N THR A 74 3.61 -7.07 -0.17
CA THR A 74 2.85 -7.51 1.01
C THR A 74 1.50 -6.83 1.04
N SER A 75 0.51 -7.62 1.39
CA SER A 75 -0.90 -7.27 1.34
C SER A 75 -1.51 -7.07 2.74
N TYR A 76 -0.67 -7.09 3.78
CA TYR A 76 -1.09 -6.91 5.17
C TYR A 76 -0.79 -5.50 5.66
N GLY A 77 -1.63 -4.99 6.56
CA GLY A 77 -1.49 -3.69 7.20
C GLY A 77 -2.38 -3.55 8.42
N ASP A 78 -2.00 -2.62 9.29
CA ASP A 78 -2.63 -2.32 10.57
C ASP A 78 -3.09 -0.85 10.58
N PHE A 79 -4.14 -0.52 11.31
CA PHE A 79 -4.44 0.88 11.59
C PHE A 79 -3.22 1.55 12.23
N GLU A 80 -2.76 2.69 11.70
CA GLU A 80 -1.53 3.33 12.14
C GLU A 80 -1.58 3.61 13.66
N GLN A 81 -2.76 3.96 14.17
CA GLN A 81 -2.99 4.23 15.59
C GLN A 81 -2.86 2.99 16.49
N THR A 82 -3.09 1.78 15.97
CA THR A 82 -2.91 0.55 16.76
C THR A 82 -1.45 0.13 16.86
N VAL A 83 -0.62 0.62 15.94
CA VAL A 83 0.82 0.39 15.97
C VAL A 83 1.49 1.42 16.91
N PRO A 84 2.23 1.00 17.95
CA PRO A 84 2.95 1.94 18.79
C PRO A 84 3.97 2.75 17.98
N ARG A 85 3.98 4.08 18.16
CA ARG A 85 4.82 5.00 17.37
C ARG A 85 6.31 4.62 17.34
N SER A 86 6.85 4.10 18.44
CA SER A 86 8.24 3.63 18.52
C SER A 86 8.49 2.44 17.60
N TYR A 87 7.57 1.47 17.58
CA TYR A 87 7.61 0.31 16.68
C TYR A 87 7.47 0.75 15.23
N ALA A 88 6.48 1.58 14.89
CA ALA A 88 6.30 2.12 13.54
C ALA A 88 7.57 2.81 13.01
N ARG A 89 8.23 3.63 13.84
CA ARG A 89 9.49 4.31 13.48
C ARG A 89 10.64 3.33 13.27
N ARG A 90 10.82 2.34 14.16
CA ARG A 90 11.86 1.30 14.03
C ARG A 90 11.66 0.49 12.75
N THR A 91 10.45 0.00 12.53
CA THR A 91 10.08 -0.80 11.37
C THR A 91 10.26 0.02 10.08
N CYS A 92 9.84 1.28 10.07
CA CYS A 92 10.02 2.17 8.93
C CYS A 92 11.51 2.47 8.63
N ALA A 93 12.36 2.60 9.65
CA ALA A 93 13.81 2.68 9.46
C ALA A 93 14.42 1.39 8.90
N GLY A 94 13.84 0.23 9.21
CA GLY A 94 14.18 -1.05 8.60
C GLY A 94 13.81 -1.13 7.11
N PHE A 95 12.63 -0.63 6.73
CA PHE A 95 12.24 -0.48 5.32
C PHE A 95 13.20 0.43 4.55
N ALA A 96 13.66 1.53 5.15
CA ALA A 96 14.71 2.37 4.57
C ALA A 96 16.01 1.61 4.31
N GLN A 97 16.44 0.74 5.24
CA GLN A 97 17.64 -0.09 5.05
C GLN A 97 17.48 -1.07 3.88
N LEU A 98 16.31 -1.69 3.73
CA LEU A 98 16.02 -2.54 2.57
C LEU A 98 16.03 -1.73 1.27
N GLY A 99 15.41 -0.55 1.27
CA GLY A 99 15.46 0.39 0.14
C GLY A 99 16.89 0.78 -0.26
N ALA A 100 17.75 1.06 0.73
CA ALA A 100 19.18 1.35 0.51
C ALA A 100 19.96 0.16 -0.07
N ARG A 101 19.49 -1.08 0.15
CA ARG A 101 20.03 -2.30 -0.47
C ARG A 101 19.49 -2.55 -1.89
N GLY A 102 18.75 -1.61 -2.48
CA GLY A 102 18.23 -1.73 -3.83
C GLY A 102 16.97 -2.58 -3.94
N ILE A 103 16.20 -2.70 -2.86
CA ILE A 103 14.94 -3.47 -2.81
C ILE A 103 13.75 -2.52 -2.94
N SER A 104 12.79 -2.89 -3.79
CA SER A 104 11.50 -2.22 -3.91
C SER A 104 10.51 -2.85 -2.92
N LEU A 105 9.99 -2.07 -1.99
CA LEU A 105 9.01 -2.52 -0.99
C LEU A 105 7.63 -1.97 -1.32
N LEU A 106 6.66 -2.85 -1.58
CA LEU A 106 5.30 -2.50 -1.95
C LEU A 106 4.32 -3.02 -0.90
N PHE A 107 3.45 -2.13 -0.42
CA PHE A 107 2.44 -2.43 0.60
C PHE A 107 1.06 -2.03 0.10
N SER A 108 0.06 -2.86 0.36
CA SER A 108 -1.34 -2.50 0.16
C SER A 108 -1.70 -1.25 0.97
N SER A 109 -2.57 -0.40 0.42
CA SER A 109 -2.98 0.84 1.09
C SER A 109 -4.21 0.68 2.01
N GLY A 110 -4.83 -0.50 2.03
CA GLY A 110 -5.98 -0.84 2.86
C GLY A 110 -7.29 -0.92 2.06
N ASP A 111 -8.31 -1.54 2.67
CA ASP A 111 -9.60 -1.83 2.02
C ASP A 111 -10.79 -1.14 2.70
N ASP A 112 -10.52 -0.15 3.53
CA ASP A 112 -11.53 0.54 4.36
C ASP A 112 -11.60 2.04 4.04
N GLY A 113 -11.18 2.42 2.82
CA GLY A 113 -11.21 3.81 2.35
C GLY A 113 -10.38 4.75 3.22
N VAL A 114 -11.02 5.72 3.87
CA VAL A 114 -10.34 6.65 4.82
C VAL A 114 -10.28 6.13 6.26
N GLY A 115 -10.77 4.92 6.55
CA GLY A 115 -10.62 4.28 7.86
C GLY A 115 -11.42 3.00 8.04
N ASP A 116 -12.76 3.07 8.06
CA ASP A 116 -13.66 1.95 8.40
C ASP A 116 -14.59 1.52 7.24
N GLY A 117 -14.42 2.11 6.05
CA GLY A 117 -15.27 1.89 4.88
C GLY A 117 -16.73 2.34 5.06
N ASN A 118 -17.09 2.96 6.19
CA ASN A 118 -18.45 3.33 6.53
C ASN A 118 -18.72 4.84 6.28
N PRO A 119 -19.49 5.21 5.25
CA PRO A 119 -19.79 6.60 4.97
C PRO A 119 -20.89 7.21 5.87
N ASP A 120 -21.55 6.44 6.74
CA ASP A 120 -22.64 6.94 7.60
C ASP A 120 -22.09 7.52 8.93
N PRO A 121 -22.23 8.84 9.18
CA PRO A 121 -21.77 9.48 10.41
C PRO A 121 -22.35 8.87 11.70
N LYS A 122 -23.49 8.20 11.63
CA LYS A 122 -24.16 7.62 12.81
C LYS A 122 -23.59 6.28 13.23
N THR A 123 -22.94 5.57 12.31
CA THR A 123 -22.50 4.18 12.52
C THR A 123 -21.00 3.99 12.29
N GLN A 124 -20.28 5.03 11.87
CA GLN A 124 -18.82 5.01 11.73
C GLN A 124 -18.11 4.75 13.06
N THR A 125 -16.93 4.14 12.98
CA THR A 125 -16.09 3.73 14.12
C THR A 125 -14.67 4.30 14.04
N CYS A 126 -14.46 5.33 13.23
CA CYS A 126 -13.19 6.04 13.14
C CYS A 126 -12.98 7.01 14.30
N PHE A 127 -12.45 6.50 15.40
CA PHE A 127 -12.13 7.29 16.59
C PHE A 127 -10.66 7.17 16.97
N THR A 128 -10.09 8.28 17.47
CA THR A 128 -8.73 8.29 18.02
C THR A 128 -8.63 7.42 19.27
N ASN A 129 -7.64 6.54 19.33
CA ASN A 129 -7.37 5.66 20.48
C ASN A 129 -6.49 6.29 21.60
N ASP A 130 -6.42 7.62 21.65
CA ASP A 130 -5.58 8.37 22.60
C ASP A 130 -6.36 8.96 23.79
N GLY A 131 -7.54 8.41 24.06
CA GLY A 131 -8.43 8.84 25.13
C GLY A 131 -9.33 10.04 24.79
N ARG A 132 -9.14 10.69 23.63
CA ARG A 132 -10.02 11.80 23.21
C ARG A 132 -11.32 11.34 22.55
N ASN A 133 -11.35 10.12 22.01
CA ASN A 133 -12.47 9.57 21.25
C ASN A 133 -12.98 10.53 20.15
N ALA A 134 -12.05 11.25 19.50
CA ALA A 134 -12.39 12.23 18.48
C ALA A 134 -12.49 11.54 17.12
N THR A 135 -13.48 11.92 16.30
CA THR A 135 -13.59 11.42 14.93
C THR A 135 -12.37 11.83 14.12
N ARG A 136 -11.72 10.86 13.48
CA ARG A 136 -10.50 11.08 12.68
C ARG A 136 -10.34 9.99 11.63
N PHE A 137 -9.87 10.35 10.43
CA PHE A 137 -9.48 9.36 9.43
C PHE A 137 -8.34 8.49 9.96
N VAL A 138 -8.37 7.21 9.62
CA VAL A 138 -7.49 6.19 10.20
C VAL A 138 -6.58 5.66 9.10
N PRO A 139 -5.41 6.28 8.85
CA PRO A 139 -4.44 5.76 7.88
C PRO A 139 -3.91 4.41 8.37
N ILE A 140 -3.37 3.60 7.45
CA ILE A 140 -2.75 2.31 7.80
C ILE A 140 -1.23 2.35 7.75
N PHE A 141 -0.60 1.55 8.59
CA PHE A 141 0.81 1.21 8.56
C PHE A 141 0.96 -0.23 8.04
N PRO A 142 1.95 -0.57 7.18
CA PRO A 142 3.08 0.26 6.76
C PRO A 142 2.86 1.23 5.61
N ALA A 143 1.70 1.28 4.96
CA ALA A 143 1.48 2.18 3.82
C ALA A 143 1.85 3.64 4.15
N ALA A 144 1.62 4.08 5.40
CA ALA A 144 2.01 5.39 5.90
C ALA A 144 3.53 5.66 6.01
N CYS A 145 4.38 4.63 6.03
CA CYS A 145 5.83 4.80 6.07
C CYS A 145 6.35 5.45 4.75
N PRO A 146 7.19 6.49 4.82
CA PRO A 146 7.76 7.15 3.63
C PRO A 146 8.84 6.33 2.90
N PHE A 147 9.16 5.11 3.34
CA PHE A 147 10.18 4.27 2.69
C PHE A 147 9.60 3.03 1.99
N VAL A 148 8.27 2.98 1.84
CA VAL A 148 7.57 1.95 1.07
C VAL A 148 6.71 2.61 -0.01
N THR A 149 6.45 1.87 -1.08
CA THR A 149 5.48 2.26 -2.11
C THR A 149 4.10 1.72 -1.72
N ALA A 150 3.21 2.60 -1.31
CA ALA A 150 1.82 2.26 -1.00
C ALA A 150 1.02 2.11 -2.30
N VAL A 151 0.27 1.02 -2.42
CA VAL A 151 -0.49 0.65 -3.64
C VAL A 151 -1.98 0.62 -3.32
N GLY A 152 -2.72 1.55 -3.95
CA GLY A 152 -4.18 1.59 -3.91
C GLY A 152 -4.85 0.81 -5.02
N GLY A 153 -6.18 0.85 -5.01
CA GLY A 153 -7.02 0.05 -5.90
C GLY A 153 -7.76 0.88 -6.95
N THR A 154 -7.84 0.33 -8.15
CA THR A 154 -8.77 0.75 -9.20
C THR A 154 -9.71 -0.39 -9.60
N ASN A 155 -10.74 -0.08 -10.37
CA ASN A 155 -11.59 -1.07 -11.03
C ASN A 155 -12.07 -0.57 -12.41
N ASN A 156 -12.73 -1.46 -13.16
CA ASN A 156 -13.35 -1.19 -14.47
C ASN A 156 -12.35 -0.85 -15.60
N VAL A 157 -12.91 -0.72 -16.82
CA VAL A 157 -12.25 -0.20 -18.02
C VAL A 157 -13.25 0.73 -18.73
N PRO A 158 -13.04 2.06 -18.82
CA PRO A 158 -11.91 2.80 -18.27
C PRO A 158 -11.81 2.71 -16.74
N GLU A 159 -10.60 2.87 -16.21
CA GLU A 159 -10.33 2.70 -14.79
C GLU A 159 -10.92 3.85 -13.95
N ALA A 160 -11.48 3.50 -12.80
CA ALA A 160 -11.89 4.42 -11.74
C ALA A 160 -11.33 3.93 -10.40
N ALA A 161 -11.23 4.83 -9.43
CA ALA A 161 -10.92 4.45 -8.06
C ALA A 161 -11.94 3.43 -7.55
N VAL A 162 -11.46 2.36 -6.91
CA VAL A 162 -12.35 1.42 -6.22
C VAL A 162 -12.70 1.98 -4.85
N PHE A 163 -13.97 1.85 -4.45
CA PHE A 163 -14.50 2.51 -3.25
C PHE A 163 -13.77 2.14 -1.94
N PHE A 164 -13.19 0.93 -1.89
CA PHE A 164 -12.44 0.47 -0.73
C PHE A 164 -10.98 0.94 -0.71
N SER A 165 -10.47 1.57 -1.78
CA SER A 165 -9.06 1.95 -1.88
C SER A 165 -8.62 2.78 -0.69
N GLY A 166 -7.77 2.20 0.15
CA GLY A 166 -7.24 2.85 1.34
C GLY A 166 -6.41 4.07 0.96
N GLY A 167 -6.61 5.18 1.65
CA GLY A 167 -5.92 6.41 1.31
C GLY A 167 -6.16 7.54 2.30
N GLY A 168 -5.32 8.57 2.23
CA GLY A 168 -5.35 9.68 3.17
C GLY A 168 -3.96 10.16 3.53
N PHE A 169 -3.76 10.49 4.81
CA PHE A 169 -2.53 11.12 5.29
C PHE A 169 -2.12 10.56 6.64
N SER A 170 -0.84 10.22 6.78
CA SER A 170 -0.26 9.73 8.04
C SER A 170 -0.34 10.76 9.18
N ASP A 171 -0.60 10.28 10.40
CA ASP A 171 -0.48 11.03 11.65
C ASP A 171 0.88 10.86 12.33
N TYR A 172 1.69 9.89 11.88
CA TYR A 172 3.00 9.59 12.45
C TYR A 172 4.14 10.17 11.65
N PHE A 173 4.05 10.09 10.32
CA PHE A 173 5.13 10.41 9.41
C PHE A 173 4.83 11.71 8.65
N PRO A 174 5.74 12.70 8.71
CA PRO A 174 5.60 13.92 7.94
C PRO A 174 5.67 13.62 6.45
N ARG A 175 5.11 14.52 5.64
CA ARG A 175 5.23 14.42 4.19
C ARG A 175 6.71 14.38 3.77
N PRO A 176 7.12 13.36 2.99
CA PRO A 176 8.49 13.25 2.53
C PRO A 176 8.75 14.21 1.37
N TRP A 177 10.01 14.64 1.22
CA TRP A 177 10.44 15.63 0.22
C TRP A 177 10.02 15.27 -1.21
N TYR A 178 10.02 13.99 -1.57
CA TYR A 178 9.68 13.53 -2.91
C TYR A 178 8.18 13.67 -3.23
N GLN A 179 7.32 13.82 -2.21
CA GLN A 179 5.89 14.04 -2.35
C GLN A 179 5.49 15.51 -2.32
N GLU A 180 6.38 16.44 -1.94
CA GLU A 180 6.03 17.85 -1.70
C GLU A 180 5.39 18.51 -2.91
N ALA A 181 5.91 18.27 -4.12
CA ALA A 181 5.33 18.86 -5.33
C ALA A 181 3.90 18.36 -5.57
N ALA A 182 3.72 17.04 -5.66
CA ALA A 182 2.45 16.44 -6.03
C ALA A 182 1.37 16.58 -4.94
N VAL A 183 1.71 16.24 -3.69
CA VAL A 183 0.79 16.32 -2.55
C VAL A 183 0.57 17.78 -2.14
N GLY A 184 1.59 18.63 -2.22
CA GLY A 184 1.47 20.06 -1.93
C GLY A 184 0.52 20.76 -2.91
N GLU A 185 0.59 20.43 -4.20
CA GLU A 185 -0.36 20.92 -5.20
C GLU A 185 -1.78 20.45 -4.91
N TRP A 186 -1.97 19.17 -4.57
CA TRP A 186 -3.28 18.66 -4.16
C TRP A 186 -3.83 19.37 -2.93
N ILE A 187 -3.02 19.53 -1.86
CA ILE A 187 -3.42 20.21 -0.61
C ILE A 187 -3.78 21.68 -0.85
N LYS A 188 -3.08 22.35 -1.79
CA LYS A 188 -3.37 23.75 -2.17
C LYS A 188 -4.73 23.88 -2.84
N ASN A 189 -5.10 22.91 -3.68
CA ASN A 189 -6.36 22.89 -4.41
C ASN A 189 -7.51 22.28 -3.59
N PHE A 190 -7.21 21.51 -2.54
CA PHE A 190 -8.21 20.91 -1.67
C PHE A 190 -8.84 21.94 -0.73
N PRO A 191 -10.20 22.06 -0.69
CA PRO A 191 -10.88 23.06 0.13
C PRO A 191 -10.43 23.01 1.60
N LYS A 192 -10.18 24.18 2.20
CA LYS A 192 -9.58 24.28 3.54
C LYS A 192 -10.49 23.75 4.65
N ASP A 193 -11.80 23.93 4.51
CA ASP A 193 -12.78 23.56 5.53
C ASP A 193 -13.30 22.12 5.37
N THR A 194 -13.15 21.52 4.19
CA THR A 194 -13.53 20.11 3.98
C THR A 194 -12.66 19.22 4.85
N TYR A 195 -13.32 18.37 5.65
CA TYR A 195 -12.68 17.43 6.60
C TYR A 195 -11.71 18.11 7.59
N LYS A 196 -11.96 19.37 7.94
CA LYS A 196 -11.19 20.10 8.95
C LYS A 196 -11.14 19.31 10.25
N GLY A 197 -9.93 19.00 10.71
CA GLY A 197 -9.68 18.23 11.93
C GLY A 197 -9.67 16.71 11.74
N LEU A 198 -10.18 16.18 10.63
CA LEU A 198 -10.26 14.74 10.40
C LEU A 198 -8.95 14.10 9.91
N PHE A 199 -8.03 14.87 9.33
CA PHE A 199 -6.74 14.34 8.84
C PHE A 199 -5.58 15.32 9.02
N ASN A 200 -4.35 14.78 8.99
CA ASN A 200 -3.13 15.57 9.06
C ASN A 200 -2.69 16.06 7.66
N ARG A 201 -2.99 17.34 7.34
CA ARG A 201 -2.61 17.96 6.04
C ARG A 201 -1.10 18.00 5.75
N ASN A 202 -0.26 17.80 6.77
CA ASN A 202 1.21 17.79 6.66
C ASN A 202 1.80 16.37 6.67
N GLY A 203 0.96 15.34 6.75
CA GLY A 203 1.38 13.94 6.78
C GLY A 203 1.81 13.42 5.40
N ARG A 204 2.52 12.28 5.39
CA ARG A 204 2.75 11.46 4.19
C ARG A 204 1.40 11.12 3.55
N GLY A 205 1.22 11.48 2.28
CA GLY A 205 -0.02 11.22 1.55
C GLY A 205 -0.03 9.80 0.98
N ILE A 206 -1.14 9.07 1.09
CA ILE A 206 -1.32 7.64 0.73
C ILE A 206 -2.48 7.52 -0.28
N PRO A 207 -2.39 6.68 -1.32
CA PRO A 207 -1.24 5.84 -1.71
C PRO A 207 -0.23 6.58 -2.60
N ASP A 208 0.86 5.90 -2.99
CA ASP A 208 1.80 6.42 -3.99
C ASP A 208 1.34 6.12 -5.42
N VAL A 209 0.80 4.92 -5.65
CA VAL A 209 0.31 4.47 -6.97
C VAL A 209 -0.95 3.63 -6.78
N ALA A 210 -1.56 3.17 -7.88
CA ALA A 210 -2.63 2.19 -7.84
C ALA A 210 -2.51 1.13 -8.93
N ALA A 211 -3.26 0.03 -8.78
CA ALA A 211 -3.49 -0.95 -9.82
C ALA A 211 -4.91 -1.54 -9.67
N GLN A 212 -5.38 -2.33 -10.64
CA GLN A 212 -6.67 -3.02 -10.52
C GLN A 212 -6.72 -3.80 -9.21
N GLY A 213 -7.79 -3.61 -8.44
CA GLY A 213 -8.01 -4.26 -7.15
C GLY A 213 -9.27 -5.12 -7.09
N ARG A 214 -10.03 -5.28 -8.19
CA ARG A 214 -11.33 -5.98 -8.14
C ARG A 214 -11.46 -7.03 -9.25
N ARG A 215 -12.24 -8.08 -8.96
CA ARG A 215 -12.59 -9.19 -9.89
C ARG A 215 -11.39 -10.04 -10.32
N PHE A 216 -10.44 -10.23 -9.41
CA PHE A 216 -9.32 -11.15 -9.60
C PHE A 216 -9.84 -12.58 -9.48
N ARG A 217 -9.41 -13.46 -10.39
CA ARG A 217 -9.74 -14.89 -10.33
C ARG A 217 -8.54 -15.65 -9.80
N ILE A 218 -8.76 -16.41 -8.73
CA ILE A 218 -7.74 -17.25 -8.11
C ILE A 218 -8.25 -18.67 -7.96
N PHE A 219 -7.32 -19.63 -7.91
CA PHE A 219 -7.59 -20.98 -7.45
C PHE A 219 -7.36 -21.05 -5.93
N TRP A 220 -8.42 -21.18 -5.14
CA TRP A 220 -8.34 -21.35 -3.69
C TRP A 220 -9.01 -22.67 -3.31
N LYS A 221 -8.28 -23.52 -2.57
CA LYS A 221 -8.73 -24.86 -2.15
C LYS A 221 -9.31 -25.70 -3.31
N GLY A 222 -8.62 -25.67 -4.46
CA GLY A 222 -9.01 -26.40 -5.68
C GLY A 222 -10.19 -25.82 -6.45
N ARG A 223 -10.71 -24.64 -6.08
CA ARG A 223 -11.86 -23.99 -6.74
C ARG A 223 -11.50 -22.62 -7.27
N ILE A 224 -12.09 -22.25 -8.39
CA ILE A 224 -11.99 -20.89 -8.93
C ILE A 224 -12.93 -19.99 -8.14
N ILE A 225 -12.40 -18.92 -7.56
CA ILE A 225 -13.19 -17.89 -6.89
C ILE A 225 -12.83 -16.50 -7.43
N SER A 226 -13.70 -15.53 -7.16
CA SER A 226 -13.39 -14.13 -7.39
C SER A 226 -13.07 -13.43 -6.07
N ILE A 227 -11.99 -12.67 -6.07
CA ILE A 227 -11.52 -11.87 -4.93
C ILE A 227 -11.15 -10.44 -5.40
N GLY A 228 -10.97 -9.54 -4.44
CA GLY A 228 -10.47 -8.19 -4.64
C GLY A 228 -9.88 -7.66 -3.34
N GLY A 229 -9.45 -6.40 -3.37
CA GLY A 229 -8.71 -5.73 -2.33
C GLY A 229 -7.49 -5.03 -2.91
N THR A 230 -6.93 -4.08 -2.17
CA THR A 230 -5.60 -3.52 -2.45
C THR A 230 -4.52 -4.60 -2.34
N SER A 231 -4.82 -5.68 -1.62
CA SER A 231 -4.15 -6.98 -1.67
C SER A 231 -4.00 -7.59 -3.06
N ALA A 232 -4.94 -7.35 -3.98
CA ALA A 232 -4.81 -7.80 -5.36
C ALA A 232 -3.96 -6.83 -6.20
N SER A 233 -4.09 -5.53 -5.92
CA SER A 233 -3.39 -4.47 -6.65
C SER A 233 -1.88 -4.47 -6.39
N THR A 234 -1.47 -4.76 -5.15
CA THR A 234 -0.07 -4.72 -4.72
C THR A 234 0.81 -5.75 -5.43
N PRO A 235 0.49 -7.06 -5.46
CA PRO A 235 1.25 -8.06 -6.20
C PRO A 235 1.19 -7.83 -7.71
N ALA A 236 0.09 -7.27 -8.25
CA ALA A 236 0.02 -6.90 -9.66
C ALA A 236 1.01 -5.77 -10.01
N PHE A 237 1.12 -4.73 -9.17
CA PHE A 237 2.13 -3.69 -9.34
C PHE A 237 3.55 -4.23 -9.09
N ALA A 238 3.73 -5.13 -8.12
CA ALA A 238 5.01 -5.78 -7.86
C ALA A 238 5.53 -6.57 -9.07
N ALA A 239 4.65 -7.29 -9.77
CA ALA A 239 5.03 -7.98 -11.00
C ALA A 239 5.54 -7.01 -12.07
N ILE A 240 4.90 -5.84 -12.23
CA ILE A 240 5.35 -4.78 -13.14
C ILE A 240 6.75 -4.28 -12.75
N VAL A 241 6.99 -4.03 -11.46
CA VAL A 241 8.31 -3.61 -10.95
C VAL A 241 9.37 -4.68 -11.19
N ALA A 242 9.05 -5.96 -10.98
CA ALA A 242 9.94 -7.08 -11.27
C ALA A 242 10.31 -7.15 -12.76
N LEU A 243 9.35 -6.98 -13.66
CA LEU A 243 9.60 -6.95 -15.12
C LEU A 243 10.40 -5.71 -15.55
N LEU A 244 10.24 -4.57 -14.88
CA LEU A 244 11.08 -3.38 -15.11
C LEU A 244 12.51 -3.62 -14.63
N ASN A 245 12.69 -4.30 -13.49
CA ASN A 245 14.01 -4.70 -12.99
C ASN A 245 14.69 -5.67 -13.98
N ASP A 246 13.97 -6.66 -14.50
CA ASP A 246 14.48 -7.57 -15.54
C ASP A 246 14.95 -6.79 -16.78
N ALA A 247 14.11 -5.89 -17.31
CA ALA A 247 14.47 -5.06 -18.45
C ALA A 247 15.68 -4.12 -18.21
N ARG A 248 15.90 -3.68 -16.96
CA ARG A 248 17.09 -2.91 -16.57
C ARG A 248 18.34 -3.79 -16.51
N LEU A 249 18.23 -4.96 -15.88
CA LEU A 249 19.34 -5.91 -15.74
C LEU A 249 19.81 -6.43 -17.10
N ALA A 250 18.88 -6.68 -18.03
CA ALA A 250 19.19 -7.05 -19.41
C ALA A 250 20.03 -5.98 -20.16
N LYS A 251 20.00 -4.73 -19.69
CA LYS A 251 20.81 -3.60 -20.20
C LYS A 251 22.03 -3.29 -19.33
N GLY A 252 22.38 -4.16 -18.38
CA GLY A 252 23.50 -3.96 -17.45
C GLY A 252 23.27 -2.86 -16.41
N LYS A 253 22.03 -2.44 -16.18
CA LYS A 253 21.68 -1.43 -15.15
C LYS A 253 21.31 -2.10 -13.82
N SER A 254 21.45 -1.36 -12.73
CA SER A 254 20.98 -1.79 -11.40
C SER A 254 19.45 -1.91 -11.35
N THR A 255 18.91 -2.60 -10.35
CA THR A 255 17.47 -2.57 -10.06
C THR A 255 16.99 -1.17 -9.62
N LEU A 256 15.67 -0.99 -9.57
CA LEU A 256 15.02 0.28 -9.24
C LEU A 256 15.17 0.66 -7.76
N GLY A 257 15.20 -0.32 -6.86
CA GLY A 257 15.33 -0.10 -5.41
C GLY A 257 14.19 0.73 -4.81
N PHE A 258 14.52 1.67 -3.93
CA PHE A 258 13.51 2.55 -3.35
C PHE A 258 12.84 3.42 -4.44
N LEU A 259 11.58 3.09 -4.75
CA LEU A 259 10.89 3.60 -5.94
C LEU A 259 10.43 5.06 -5.81
N ASN A 260 9.97 5.49 -4.63
CA ASN A 260 9.12 6.68 -4.55
C ASN A 260 9.76 7.95 -5.14
N PRO A 261 11.02 8.32 -4.82
CA PRO A 261 11.66 9.47 -5.46
C PRO A 261 11.68 9.41 -6.99
N LEU A 262 11.88 8.22 -7.54
CA LEU A 262 11.89 7.99 -8.99
C LEU A 262 10.49 8.13 -9.58
N LEU A 263 9.46 7.58 -8.92
CA LEU A 263 8.08 7.62 -9.41
C LEU A 263 7.50 9.05 -9.41
N TYR A 264 7.77 9.83 -8.36
CA TYR A 264 7.32 11.22 -8.24
C TYR A 264 8.11 12.22 -9.11
N THR A 265 9.17 11.75 -9.79
CA THR A 265 9.98 12.58 -10.71
C THR A 265 9.95 12.00 -12.11
N LYS A 266 10.94 11.17 -12.46
CA LYS A 266 11.13 10.63 -13.82
C LYS A 266 10.02 9.68 -14.25
N GLY A 267 9.44 8.93 -13.31
CA GLY A 267 8.42 7.92 -13.59
C GLY A 267 7.01 8.49 -13.78
N LEU A 268 6.79 9.76 -13.46
CA LEU A 268 5.45 10.36 -13.36
C LEU A 268 4.62 10.21 -14.65
N GLU A 269 5.25 10.46 -15.81
CA GLU A 269 4.61 10.33 -17.13
C GLU A 269 4.27 8.88 -17.51
N GLY A 270 4.77 7.92 -16.75
CA GLY A 270 4.51 6.49 -16.91
C GLY A 270 3.20 6.01 -16.32
N PHE A 271 2.40 6.87 -15.69
CA PHE A 271 1.13 6.51 -15.07
C PHE A 271 -0.07 7.03 -15.86
N ASN A 272 -1.16 6.27 -15.82
CA ASN A 272 -2.48 6.72 -16.28
C ASN A 272 -3.20 7.35 -15.09
N ASP A 273 -3.60 8.60 -15.26
CA ASP A 273 -4.28 9.37 -14.23
C ASP A 273 -5.70 8.84 -13.99
N ILE A 274 -6.11 8.77 -12.72
CA ILE A 274 -7.43 8.27 -12.31
C ILE A 274 -8.20 9.42 -11.68
N THR A 275 -9.29 9.82 -12.33
CA THR A 275 -10.02 11.04 -11.99
C THR A 275 -11.50 10.80 -11.65
N GLN A 276 -11.87 9.54 -11.42
CA GLN A 276 -13.24 9.13 -11.12
C GLN A 276 -13.27 8.20 -9.92
N GLY A 277 -14.33 8.30 -9.10
CA GLY A 277 -14.49 7.53 -7.87
C GLY A 277 -13.89 8.23 -6.64
N ASN A 278 -14.06 7.58 -5.50
CA ASN A 278 -13.73 8.09 -4.17
C ASN A 278 -13.46 6.94 -3.19
N ASN A 279 -12.99 7.24 -1.98
CA ASN A 279 -12.75 6.26 -0.92
C ASN A 279 -13.55 6.53 0.38
N PRO A 280 -14.86 6.27 0.41
CA PRO A 280 -15.72 6.54 1.56
C PRO A 280 -15.25 5.88 2.86
N GLY A 281 -15.60 6.50 3.98
CA GLY A 281 -15.28 6.03 5.32
C GLY A 281 -15.42 7.14 6.37
N CYS A 282 -15.40 6.74 7.64
CA CYS A 282 -15.43 7.63 8.79
C CYS A 282 -16.60 8.62 8.80
N GLY A 283 -17.76 8.18 8.32
CA GLY A 283 -18.95 9.03 8.20
C GLY A 283 -18.87 10.05 7.06
N THR A 284 -18.02 9.82 6.07
CA THR A 284 -17.83 10.75 4.96
C THR A 284 -17.77 10.04 3.60
N PRO A 285 -18.01 10.77 2.49
CA PRO A 285 -17.67 10.29 1.15
C PRO A 285 -16.17 10.04 0.91
N GLY A 286 -15.29 10.38 1.85
CA GLY A 286 -13.85 10.29 1.69
C GLY A 286 -13.30 11.29 0.66
N PHE A 287 -12.11 11.02 0.17
CA PHE A 287 -11.50 11.84 -0.87
C PHE A 287 -11.94 11.38 -2.26
N ASN A 288 -11.98 12.33 -3.20
CA ASN A 288 -12.23 12.02 -4.61
C ASN A 288 -10.92 11.77 -5.35
N ALA A 289 -10.96 10.87 -6.33
CA ALA A 289 -9.93 10.78 -7.35
C ALA A 289 -10.00 12.04 -8.23
N THR A 290 -8.86 12.68 -8.45
CA THR A 290 -8.73 13.95 -9.17
C THR A 290 -7.52 13.91 -10.08
N LYS A 291 -7.43 14.86 -11.02
CA LYS A 291 -6.25 15.01 -11.88
C LYS A 291 -4.97 15.14 -11.05
N GLY A 292 -3.92 14.41 -11.46
CA GLY A 292 -2.64 14.34 -10.75
C GLY A 292 -2.71 13.45 -9.51
N TRP A 293 -1.74 13.61 -8.60
CA TRP A 293 -1.75 12.83 -7.37
C TRP A 293 -3.02 13.12 -6.55
N ASN A 294 -3.65 12.06 -6.04
CA ASN A 294 -4.79 12.15 -5.13
C ASN A 294 -4.71 11.06 -4.04
N PRO A 295 -5.31 11.28 -2.86
CA PRO A 295 -5.26 10.36 -1.72
C PRO A 295 -6.23 9.17 -1.86
N VAL A 296 -6.43 8.68 -3.09
CA VAL A 296 -7.22 7.49 -3.42
C VAL A 296 -6.42 6.54 -4.28
N THR A 297 -5.79 7.05 -5.36
CA THR A 297 -5.04 6.25 -6.34
C THR A 297 -3.60 6.72 -6.54
N GLY A 298 -3.15 7.71 -5.77
CA GLY A 298 -1.80 8.24 -5.87
C GLY A 298 -1.53 8.82 -7.25
N LEU A 299 -0.38 8.46 -7.83
CA LEU A 299 0.03 8.85 -9.19
C LEU A 299 -0.80 8.17 -10.30
N GLY A 300 -1.66 7.20 -9.97
CA GLY A 300 -2.47 6.46 -10.92
C GLY A 300 -1.96 5.06 -11.23
N THR A 301 -2.41 4.47 -12.34
CA THR A 301 -2.07 3.09 -12.72
C THR A 301 -0.89 2.99 -13.67
N PRO A 302 -0.03 1.97 -13.54
CA PRO A 302 1.18 1.87 -14.36
C PRO A 302 0.89 1.60 -15.84
N ASN A 303 1.52 2.38 -16.72
CA ASN A 303 1.71 1.99 -18.11
C ASN A 303 3.10 1.37 -18.27
N PHE A 304 3.14 0.04 -18.40
CA PHE A 304 4.41 -0.69 -18.47
C PHE A 304 5.35 -0.20 -19.58
N GLN A 305 4.84 0.08 -20.79
CA GLN A 305 5.68 0.50 -21.91
C GLN A 305 6.29 1.88 -21.68
N LYS A 306 5.50 2.83 -21.15
CA LYS A 306 6.01 4.15 -20.79
C LYS A 306 7.02 4.08 -19.66
N LEU A 307 6.71 3.36 -18.58
CA LEU A 307 7.64 3.15 -17.47
C LEU A 307 8.93 2.47 -17.94
N LYS A 308 8.84 1.48 -18.84
CA LYS A 308 10.02 0.82 -19.39
C LYS A 308 10.89 1.79 -20.19
N ALA A 309 10.29 2.64 -21.02
CA ALA A 309 11.02 3.65 -21.79
C ALA A 309 11.69 4.70 -20.88
N LEU A 310 11.01 5.14 -19.83
CA LEU A 310 11.52 6.14 -18.89
C LEU A 310 12.60 5.56 -17.97
N LEU A 311 12.44 4.32 -17.54
CA LEU A 311 13.19 3.74 -16.43
C LEU A 311 14.19 2.66 -16.83
N THR A 312 14.26 2.19 -18.09
CA THR A 312 15.20 1.13 -18.50
C THR A 312 16.15 1.55 -19.60
#